data_AF-A0A953YHJ7-F1
#
_entry.id   AF-A0A953YHJ7-F1
#
_cell.length_a   1.000
_cell.length_b   1.000
_cell.length_c   1.000
_cell.angle_alpha   90.00
_cell.angle_beta   90.00
_cell.angle_gamma   90.00
#
_symmetry.space_group_name_H-M   'P 1'
#
loop_
_entity.id
_entity.type
_entity.pdbx_description
1 polymer ?
#
loop_
_entity_poly.entity_id
_entity_poly.type
_entity_poly.pdbx_seq_one_letter_code
_entity_poly.pdbx_strand_id
1 'polypeptide(L)' 'MRAKGVEFDVTYINLRDKPGWFLEISPHGKVPVLKVGATPLFESNAIAEFIDETVGAPLHPADPVKRARNRAWTDFV' A
#
# COMPACT_ATOMS: atom_id res chain seq x y z
N MET A 1 -3.55 5.09 4.49
CA MET A 1 -4.66 4.95 5.45
C MET A 1 -4.81 6.16 6.37
N ARG A 2 -3.94 6.36 7.38
CA ARG A 2 -4.08 7.47 8.35
C ARG A 2 -4.20 8.86 7.71
N ALA A 3 -3.34 9.17 6.73
CA ALA A 3 -3.38 10.44 5.99
C ALA A 3 -4.70 10.68 5.25
N LYS A 4 -5.45 9.62 4.96
CA LYS A 4 -6.77 9.66 4.31
C LYS A 4 -7.93 9.54 5.29
N GLY A 5 -7.66 9.42 6.60
CA GLY A 5 -8.70 9.27 7.63
C GLY A 5 -9.52 7.98 7.52
N VAL A 6 -8.97 6.94 6.91
CA VAL A 6 -9.67 5.64 6.72
C VAL A 6 -9.50 4.79 7.96
N GLU A 7 -10.56 4.10 8.38
CA GLU A 7 -10.48 3.05 9.38
C GLU A 7 -9.86 1.77 8.79
N PHE A 8 -8.97 1.13 9.54
CA PHE A 8 -8.28 -0.07 9.08
C PHE A 8 -7.84 -0.90 10.28
N ASP A 9 -7.88 -2.22 10.10
CA ASP A 9 -7.26 -3.16 11.02
C ASP A 9 -5.81 -3.42 10.61
N VAL A 10 -4.95 -3.60 11.61
CA VAL A 10 -3.54 -3.95 11.41
C VAL A 10 -3.26 -5.28 12.06
N THR A 11 -2.81 -6.23 11.26
CA THR A 11 -2.21 -7.48 11.75
C THR A 11 -0.70 -7.40 11.61
N TYR A 12 0.03 -7.51 12.72
CA TYR A 12 1.49 -7.51 12.71
C TYR A 12 2.02 -8.91 12.39
N ILE A 13 2.98 -8.98 11.48
CA ILE A 13 3.61 -10.24 11.04
C ILE A 13 5.02 -10.34 11.63
N ASN A 14 5.32 -11.45 12.31
CA ASN A 14 6.68 -11.78 12.68
C ASN A 14 7.46 -12.21 11.42
N LEU A 15 8.45 -11.43 10.99
CA LEU A 15 9.20 -11.73 9.76
C LEU A 15 10.15 -12.92 9.89
N ARG A 16 10.47 -13.36 11.11
CA ARG A 16 11.28 -14.56 11.38
C ARG A 16 10.46 -15.84 11.40
N ASP A 17 9.17 -15.72 11.67
CA ASP A 17 8.22 -16.82 11.78
C ASP A 17 6.90 -16.40 11.13
N LYS A 18 6.87 -16.51 9.80
CA LYS A 18 5.76 -16.03 8.98
C LYS A 18 4.65 -17.09 8.98
N PRO A 19 3.42 -16.75 9.38
CA PRO A 19 2.34 -17.71 9.38
C PRO A 19 1.97 -18.12 7.94
N GLY A 20 1.52 -19.38 7.77
CA GLY A 20 1.22 -19.93 6.44
C GLY A 20 0.24 -19.10 5.62
N TRP A 21 -0.85 -18.65 6.24
CA TRP A 21 -1.86 -17.80 5.59
C TRP A 21 -1.27 -16.49 5.02
N PHE A 22 -0.20 -15.96 5.61
CA PHE A 22 0.45 -14.74 5.11
C PHE A 22 1.24 -15.01 3.83
N LEU A 23 1.90 -16.17 3.76
CA LEU A 23 2.65 -16.59 2.58
C LEU A 23 1.73 -16.90 1.39
N GLU A 24 0.48 -17.29 1.64
CA GLU A 24 -0.53 -17.47 0.60
C GLU A 24 -0.95 -16.15 -0.06
N ILE A 25 -0.92 -15.04 0.68
CA ILE A 25 -1.39 -13.73 0.19
C ILE A 25 -0.26 -12.75 -0.18
N SER A 26 0.99 -13.03 0.25
CA SER A 26 2.17 -12.23 -0.03
C SER A 26 3.10 -13.03 -0.95
N PRO A 27 3.04 -12.84 -2.29
CA PRO A 27 3.85 -13.61 -3.23
C PRO A 27 5.36 -13.52 -2.95
N HIS A 28 5.82 -12.37 -2.45
CA HIS A 28 7.22 -12.13 -2.10
C HIS A 28 7.53 -12.42 -0.62
N GLY A 29 6.54 -12.79 0.19
CA GLY A 29 6.67 -12.97 1.64
C GLY A 29 7.14 -11.70 2.35
N LYS A 30 6.81 -10.52 1.80
CA LYS A 30 7.20 -9.19 2.29
C LYS A 30 5.97 -8.42 2.76
N VAL A 31 6.20 -7.51 3.71
CA VAL A 31 5.22 -6.51 4.15
C VAL A 31 5.55 -5.15 3.50
N PRO A 32 4.57 -4.25 3.32
CA PRO A 32 3.15 -4.43 3.65
C PRO A 32 2.37 -5.27 2.61
N VAL A 33 1.24 -5.82 3.05
CA VAL A 33 0.17 -6.34 2.19
C VAL A 33 -1.14 -5.69 2.66
N LEU A 34 -1.94 -5.18 1.72
CA LEU A 34 -3.27 -4.65 1.99
C LEU A 34 -4.32 -5.65 1.49
N LYS A 35 -5.30 -5.98 2.33
CA LYS A 35 -6.44 -6.79 1.91
C LYS A 35 -7.65 -5.90 1.65
N VAL A 36 -8.15 -5.90 0.42
CA VAL A 36 -9.38 -5.19 0.03
C VAL A 36 -10.46 -6.23 -0.16
N GLY A 37 -11.32 -6.40 0.85
CA GLY A 37 -12.27 -7.51 0.89
C GLY A 37 -11.54 -8.86 0.95
N ALA A 38 -11.59 -9.65 -0.14
CA ALA A 38 -10.86 -10.90 -0.29
C ALA A 38 -9.54 -10.76 -1.07
N THR A 39 -9.30 -9.63 -1.72
CA THR A 39 -8.20 -9.44 -2.67
C THR A 39 -6.96 -8.89 -1.97
N PRO A 40 -5.80 -9.57 -2.02
CA PRO A 40 -4.55 -9.02 -1.53
C PRO A 40 -3.88 -8.12 -2.56
N LEU A 41 -3.39 -6.97 -2.09
CA LEU A 41 -2.52 -6.05 -2.82
C LEU A 41 -1.16 -6.03 -2.14
N PHE A 42 -0.10 -6.13 -2.94
CA PHE A 42 1.30 -6.09 -2.52
C PHE A 42 2.02 -4.96 -3.25
N GLU A 43 3.28 -4.71 -2.89
CA GLU A 43 4.06 -3.52 -3.24
C GLU A 43 3.54 -2.22 -2.59
N SER A 44 4.38 -1.62 -1.74
CA SER A 44 3.97 -0.47 -0.92
C SER A 44 3.52 0.74 -1.76
N ASN A 45 4.18 1.00 -2.89
CA ASN A 45 3.82 2.12 -3.78
C ASN A 45 2.50 1.86 -4.51
N ALA A 46 2.26 0.62 -4.98
CA ALA A 46 0.98 0.25 -5.58
C ALA A 46 -0.18 0.35 -4.57
N ILE A 47 0.05 -0.08 -3.33
CA ILE A 47 -0.92 0.07 -2.23
C ILE A 47 -1.22 1.56 -1.96
N ALA A 48 -0.18 2.41 -1.92
CA ALA A 48 -0.34 3.84 -1.68
C ALA A 48 -1.15 4.52 -2.80
N GLU A 49 -0.85 4.23 -4.07
CA GLU A 49 -1.58 4.74 -5.23
C GLU A 49 -3.04 4.28 -5.22
N PHE A 50 -3.31 2.99 -4.96
CA PHE A 50 -4.68 2.48 -4.83
C PHE A 50 -5.48 3.25 -3.77
N ILE A 51 -4.89 3.49 -2.59
CA ILE A 51 -5.54 4.27 -1.54
C ILE A 51 -5.72 5.73 -1.98
N ASP A 52 -4.79 6.30 -2.75
CA ASP A 52 -4.89 7.68 -3.21
C ASP A 52 -6.04 7.89 -4.18
N GLU A 53 -6.22 6.93 -5.10
CA GLU A 53 -7.22 6.95 -6.16
C GLU A 53 -8.64 6.62 -5.66
N THR A 54 -8.75 5.77 -4.63
CA THR A 54 -10.06 5.25 -4.20
C THR A 54 -10.66 5.95 -2.99
N VAL A 55 -9.86 6.75 -2.27
CA VAL A 55 -10.32 7.38 -1.03
C VAL A 55 -10.09 8.89 -0.99
N GLY A 56 -11.19 9.61 -0.79
CA GLY A 56 -11.19 11.03 -0.43
C GLY A 56 -10.50 11.92 -1.47
N ALA A 57 -9.97 13.05 -1.01
CA ALA A 57 -9.23 13.98 -1.87
C ALA A 57 -7.84 13.42 -2.21
N PRO A 58 -7.37 13.52 -3.47
CA PRO A 58 -6.04 13.07 -3.86
C PRO A 58 -4.92 13.74 -3.05
N LEU A 59 -3.91 12.95 -2.69
CA LEU A 59 -2.66 13.42 -2.08
C LEU A 59 -1.64 13.75 -3.16
N HIS A 60 -1.68 13.05 -4.30
CA HIS A 60 -0.86 13.44 -5.44
C HIS A 60 -1.30 14.79 -6.01
N PRO A 61 -0.35 15.61 -6.50
CA PRO A 61 -0.68 16.78 -7.30
C PRO A 61 -1.55 16.43 -8.51
N ALA A 62 -2.47 17.32 -8.87
CA ALA A 62 -3.27 17.17 -10.09
C ALA A 62 -2.43 17.38 -11.37
N ASP A 63 -1.43 18.27 -11.30
CA ASP A 63 -0.50 18.52 -12.40
C ASP A 63 0.34 17.26 -12.72
N PRO A 64 0.35 16.79 -13.98
CA PRO A 64 0.95 15.51 -14.33
C PRO A 64 2.47 15.49 -14.13
N VAL A 65 3.17 16.61 -14.37
CA VAL A 65 4.64 16.68 -14.20
C VAL A 65 4.99 16.66 -12.71
N LYS A 66 4.27 17.43 -11.89
CA LYS A 66 4.46 17.42 -10.43
C LYS A 66 4.11 16.05 -9.84
N ARG A 67 3.06 15.40 -10.32
CA ARG A 67 2.70 14.03 -9.90
C ARG A 67 3.79 13.02 -10.26
N ALA A 68 4.32 13.07 -11.48
CA ALA A 68 5.43 12.22 -11.90
C ALA A 68 6.68 12.44 -11.05
N ARG A 69 7.01 13.70 -10.72
CA ARG A 69 8.10 14.02 -9.78
C ARG A 69 7.84 13.45 -8.38
N ASN A 70 6.61 13.53 -7.87
CA ASN A 70 6.27 12.96 -6.56
C ASN A 70 6.46 11.44 -6.54
N ARG A 71 6.02 10.76 -7.62
CA ARG A 71 6.21 9.31 -7.79
C ARG A 71 7.68 8.92 -7.86
N ALA A 72 8.48 9.67 -8.64
CA ALA A 72 9.92 9.41 -8.77
C ALA A 72 10.66 9.43 -7.43
N TRP A 73 10.30 10.34 -6.51
CA TRP A 73 10.87 10.36 -5.16
C TRP A 73 10.46 9.18 -4.29
N THR A 74 9.29 8.58 -4.57
CA THR A 74 8.79 7.42 -3.82
C THR A 74 9.50 6.12 -4.24
N ASP A 75 9.94 6.04 -5.50
CA ASP A 75 10.68 4.88 -6.04
C ASP A 75 12.20 4.97 -5.83
N PHE A 76 12.74 6.13 -5.46
CA PHE A 76 14.18 6.36 -5.33
C PHE A 76 14.82 5.73 -4.07
N VAL A 77 14.02 5.25 -3.12
CA VAL A 77 14.45 4.84 -1.77
C VAL A 77 14.71 3.35 -1.66
#